data_AF-A0A353FE57-F1
#
_entry.id   AF-A0A353FE57-F1
#
_cell.length_a   1.000
_cell.length_b   1.000
_cell.length_c   1.000
_cell.angle_alpha   90.00
_cell.angle_beta   90.00
_cell.angle_gamma   90.00
#
_symmetry.space_group_name_H-M   'P 1'
#
loop_
_entity.id
_entity.type
_entity.pdbx_description
1 polymer ?
#
loop_
_entity_poly.entity_id
_entity_poly.type
_entity_poly.pdbx_seq_one_letter_code
_entity_poly.pdbx_strand_id
1 'polypeptide(L)'
;MADSSVTYRAGTIMKFDYEHDGFVEKGHFFILAEAHRPGIAFQLICIEGYHAGSLEGYIRPEGPASYAITKAHLIEELKRNFLNILWESFTILPKGFISSPISL
;
A
#
# COMPACT_ATOMS: atom_id res chain seq x y z
N MET A 1 16.18 0.75 -14.90
CA MET A 1 16.91 0.92 -13.62
C MET A 1 15.91 1.49 -12.64
N ALA A 2 15.54 0.73 -11.60
CA ALA A 2 14.63 1.24 -10.58
C ALA A 2 15.40 2.30 -9.78
N ASP A 3 14.86 3.52 -9.74
CA ASP A 3 15.44 4.62 -8.98
C ASP A 3 15.35 4.27 -7.48
N SER A 4 16.46 3.80 -6.93
CA SER A 4 16.62 3.40 -5.53
C SER A 4 16.56 4.59 -4.56
N SER A 5 16.34 5.82 -5.05
CA SER A 5 16.24 7.02 -4.21
C SER A 5 14.81 7.32 -3.74
N VAL A 6 13.78 6.76 -4.39
CA VAL A 6 12.39 7.07 -4.06
C VAL A 6 11.94 6.28 -2.84
N THR A 7 11.58 7.01 -1.78
CA THR A 7 11.05 6.47 -0.53
C THR A 7 9.60 6.87 -0.32
N TYR A 8 8.82 5.95 0.25
CA TYR A 8 7.41 6.11 0.59
C TYR A 8 7.24 6.16 2.10
N ARG A 9 6.26 6.95 2.54
CA ARG A 9 5.96 7.23 3.96
C ARG A 9 4.47 7.06 4.23
N ALA A 10 4.07 7.18 5.49
CA ALA A 10 2.66 7.27 5.87
C ALA A 10 1.92 8.33 5.03
N GLY A 11 0.68 8.02 4.64
CA GLY A 11 -0.11 8.82 3.71
C GLY A 11 0.14 8.51 2.23
N THR A 12 1.10 7.65 1.90
CA THR A 12 1.28 7.17 0.51
C THR A 12 0.09 6.31 0.12
N ILE A 13 -0.51 6.63 -1.03
CA ILE A 13 -1.64 5.88 -1.58
C ILE A 13 -1.15 5.08 -2.77
N MET A 14 -1.57 3.83 -2.81
CA MET A 14 -1.35 2.93 -3.93
C MET A 14 -2.66 2.34 -4.39
N LYS A 15 -2.68 1.94 -5.65
CA LYS A 15 -3.78 1.22 -6.28
C LYS A 15 -3.23 -0.01 -6.94
N PHE A 16 -3.89 -1.15 -6.76
CA PHE A 16 -3.59 -2.38 -7.47
C PHE A 16 -4.76 -3.35 -7.38
N ASP A 17 -4.81 -4.24 -8.36
CA ASP A 17 -5.72 -5.37 -8.41
C ASP A 17 -5.02 -6.60 -7.81
N TYR A 18 -5.77 -7.47 -7.15
CA TYR A 18 -5.24 -8.69 -6.54
C TYR A 18 -6.26 -9.83 -6.57
N GLU A 19 -5.80 -11.07 -6.46
CA GLU A 19 -6.69 -12.22 -6.33
C GLU A 19 -6.99 -12.55 -4.86
N HIS A 20 -8.26 -12.77 -4.57
CA HIS A 20 -8.76 -13.25 -3.29
C HIS A 20 -9.83 -14.30 -3.53
N ASP A 21 -9.68 -15.49 -2.92
CA ASP A 21 -10.62 -16.62 -3.06
C ASP A 21 -10.97 -17.00 -4.52
N GLY A 22 -10.01 -16.84 -5.44
CA GLY A 22 -10.18 -17.15 -6.86
C GLY A 22 -10.89 -16.06 -7.68
N PHE A 23 -11.18 -14.91 -7.08
CA PHE A 23 -11.73 -13.73 -7.77
C PHE A 23 -10.69 -12.62 -7.85
N VAL A 24 -10.71 -11.87 -8.96
CA VAL A 24 -9.87 -10.68 -9.13
C VAL A 24 -10.60 -9.48 -8.52
N GLU A 25 -10.06 -8.99 -7.42
CA GLU A 25 -10.44 -7.75 -6.76
C GLU A 25 -9.80 -6.58 -7.50
N LYS A 26 -10.63 -5.71 -8.11
CA LYS A 26 -10.16 -4.66 -9.03
C LYS A 26 -10.28 -3.28 -8.42
N GLY A 27 -9.30 -2.44 -8.74
CA GLY A 27 -9.35 -1.00 -8.60
C GLY A 27 -9.08 -0.47 -7.19
N HIS A 28 -8.80 -1.34 -6.23
CA HIS A 28 -8.75 -0.99 -4.82
C HIS A 28 -7.61 -0.04 -4.47
N PHE A 29 -7.94 0.97 -3.67
CA PHE A 29 -6.98 1.90 -3.10
C PHE A 29 -6.57 1.49 -1.69
N PHE A 30 -5.26 1.57 -1.44
CA PHE A 30 -4.65 1.30 -0.15
C PHE A 30 -3.79 2.48 0.29
N ILE A 31 -3.79 2.74 1.59
CA ILE A 31 -2.92 3.75 2.20
C ILE A 31 -1.91 3.10 3.13
N LEU A 32 -0.68 3.62 3.12
CA LEU A 32 0.28 3.38 4.18
C LEU A 32 -0.13 4.20 5.40
N ALA A 33 -0.62 3.56 6.45
CA ALA A 33 -0.91 4.18 7.73
C ALA A 33 0.26 3.96 8.70
N GLU A 34 0.53 4.94 9.56
CA GLU A 34 1.56 4.79 10.60
C GLU A 34 1.17 3.67 11.58
N ALA A 35 2.12 2.79 11.89
CA ALA A 35 1.92 1.73 12.87
C ALA A 35 2.65 2.07 14.17
N HIS A 36 1.91 2.20 15.28
CA HIS A 36 2.50 2.41 16.60
C HIS A 36 2.89 1.09 17.30
N ARG A 37 3.30 0.07 16.52
CA ARG A 37 3.66 -1.25 17.04
C ARG A 37 5.13 -1.56 16.76
N PRO A 38 5.89 -2.06 17.75
CA PRO A 38 7.28 -2.46 17.53
C PRO A 38 7.42 -3.45 16.37
N GLY A 39 8.41 -3.21 15.50
CA GLY A 39 8.71 -4.07 14.35
C GLY A 39 7.79 -3.89 13.14
N ILE A 40 6.90 -2.90 13.15
CA ILE A 40 6.01 -2.57 12.03
C ILE A 40 6.20 -1.09 11.68
N ALA A 41 6.55 -0.81 10.43
CA ALA A 41 6.66 0.57 9.94
C ALA A 41 5.28 1.12 9.57
N PHE A 42 4.49 0.34 8.83
CA PHE A 42 3.18 0.75 8.35
C PHE A 42 2.14 -0.36 8.44
N GLN A 43 0.89 0.06 8.56
CA GLN A 43 -0.29 -0.74 8.28
C GLN A 43 -0.76 -0.45 6.85
N LEU A 44 -1.23 -1.48 6.15
CA LEU A 44 -1.90 -1.35 4.85
C LEU A 44 -3.40 -1.30 5.11
N ILE A 45 -4.02 -0.16 4.83
CA ILE A 45 -5.45 0.03 5.05
C ILE A 45 -6.13 0.21 3.71
N CYS A 46 -7.18 -0.57 3.44
CA CYS A 46 -8.05 -0.35 2.28
C CYS A 46 -8.87 0.92 2.52
N ILE A 47 -8.95 1.82 1.53
CA ILE A 47 -9.65 3.11 1.67
C ILE A 47 -10.81 3.28 0.68
N GLU A 48 -11.24 2.20 0.02
CA GLU A 48 -12.35 2.22 -0.92
C GLU A 48 -13.27 1.01 -0.75
N GLY A 49 -14.52 1.16 -1.19
CA GLY A 49 -15.45 0.06 -1.33
C GLY A 49 -15.98 -0.47 0.01
N TYR A 50 -16.52 -1.69 -0.02
CA TYR A 50 -17.08 -2.34 1.17
C TYR A 50 -16.03 -2.65 2.24
N HIS A 51 -14.77 -2.82 1.82
CA HIS A 51 -13.63 -3.08 2.71
C HIS A 51 -12.98 -1.79 3.22
N ALA A 52 -13.52 -0.60 2.93
CA ALA A 52 -12.91 0.65 3.40
C ALA A 52 -12.74 0.66 4.94
N GLY A 53 -11.52 0.97 5.38
CA GLY A 53 -11.09 0.96 6.77
C GLY A 53 -10.56 -0.38 7.26
N SER A 54 -10.63 -1.46 6.46
CA SER A 54 -10.04 -2.74 6.83
C SER A 54 -8.52 -2.69 6.80
N LEU A 55 -7.92 -3.44 7.71
CA LEU A 55 -6.49 -3.68 7.74
C LEU A 55 -6.16 -4.92 6.91
N GLU A 56 -5.42 -4.72 5.84
CA GLU A 56 -5.12 -5.76 4.84
C GLU A 56 -3.67 -6.25 4.90
N GLY A 57 -2.87 -5.67 5.79
CA GLY A 57 -1.51 -6.10 5.98
C GLY A 57 -0.63 -5.17 6.77
N TYR A 58 0.63 -5.57 6.86
CA TYR A 58 1.66 -4.82 7.57
C TYR A 58 2.93 -4.76 6.74
N ILE A 59 3.64 -3.65 6.88
CA ILE A 59 4.96 -3.44 6.27
C ILE A 59 5.97 -3.33 7.40
N ARG A 60 6.96 -4.21 7.39
CA ARG A 60 8.08 -4.17 8.33
C ARG A 60 9.07 -3.07 7.93
N PRO A 61 9.81 -2.48 8.88
CA PRO A 61 10.83 -1.50 8.54
C PRO A 61 12.04 -2.19 7.88
N GLU A 62 12.71 -1.51 6.94
CA GLU A 62 13.98 -1.96 6.34
C GLU A 62 15.14 -2.00 7.35
N GLY A 63 14.97 -1.39 8.52
CA GLY A 63 15.97 -1.35 9.59
C GLY A 63 15.41 -0.77 10.89
N PRO A 64 16.22 -0.70 11.96
CA PRO A 64 15.79 -0.12 13.23
C PRO A 64 15.49 1.37 13.03
N ALA A 65 14.23 1.76 13.17
CA ALA A 65 13.72 3.15 13.17
C ALA A 65 13.47 3.86 11.82
N SER A 66 13.28 3.14 10.70
CA SER A 66 12.81 3.79 9.46
C SER A 66 11.28 3.88 9.37
N TYR A 67 10.75 5.11 9.33
CA TYR A 67 9.36 5.41 8.91
C TYR A 67 9.30 5.80 7.42
N ALA A 68 10.17 5.20 6.62
CA ALA A 68 10.18 5.30 5.18
C ALA A 68 10.63 3.97 4.58
N ILE A 69 10.11 3.61 3.42
CA ILE A 69 10.45 2.38 2.70
C ILE A 69 10.74 2.68 1.24
N THR A 70 11.66 1.93 0.65
CA THR A 70 11.91 1.98 -0.79
C THR A 70 10.77 1.33 -1.57
N LYS A 71 10.72 1.59 -2.88
CA LYS A 71 9.79 0.89 -3.79
C LYS A 71 9.98 -0.62 -3.78
N ALA A 72 11.25 -1.07 -3.77
CA ALA A 72 11.57 -2.49 -3.79
C ALA A 72 11.01 -3.19 -2.56
N HIS A 73 11.26 -2.62 -1.37
CA HIS A 73 10.75 -3.17 -0.12
C HIS A 73 9.23 -3.13 -0.02
N LEU A 74 8.59 -2.04 -0.49
CA LEU A 74 7.13 -1.98 -0.57
C LEU A 74 6.58 -3.14 -1.42
N ILE A 75 7.16 -3.39 -2.60
CA ILE A 75 6.74 -4.49 -3.47
C ILE A 75 6.93 -5.85 -2.78
N GLU A 76 8.03 -6.05 -2.07
CA GLU A 76 8.28 -7.30 -1.33
C GLU A 76 7.23 -7.52 -0.23
N GLU A 77 6.93 -6.50 0.57
CA GLU A 77 5.94 -6.62 1.63
C GLU A 77 4.52 -6.79 1.06
N LEU A 78 4.18 -6.13 -0.04
CA LEU A 78 2.90 -6.35 -0.74
C LEU A 78 2.75 -7.81 -1.21
N LYS A 79 3.80 -8.42 -1.77
CA LYS A 79 3.80 -9.86 -2.12
C LYS A 79 3.61 -10.79 -0.93
N ARG A 80 3.98 -10.36 0.29
CA ARG A 80 3.78 -11.15 1.50
C ARG A 80 2.36 -11.05 2.05
N ASN A 81 1.70 -9.90 1.86
CA ASN A 81 0.36 -9.65 2.39
C ASN A 81 -0.74 -10.15 1.44
N PHE A 82 -0.46 -10.24 0.13
CA PHE A 82 -1.45 -10.63 -0.87
C PHE A 82 -1.00 -11.87 -1.66
N LEU A 83 -1.94 -12.76 -1.95
CA LEU A 83 -1.68 -14.04 -2.62
C LEU A 83 -1.23 -13.87 -4.07
N ASN A 84 -1.84 -12.97 -4.85
CA ASN A 84 -1.43 -12.63 -6.21
C ASN A 84 -1.81 -11.18 -6.56
N ILE A 85 -0.83 -10.28 -6.64
CA ILE A 85 -1.04 -8.91 -7.14
C ILE A 85 -0.83 -8.88 -8.65
N LEU A 86 -1.74 -8.24 -9.38
CA LEU A 86 -1.60 -7.94 -10.81
C LEU A 86 -0.71 -6.70 -10.98
N TRP A 87 0.61 -6.90 -11.07
CA TRP A 87 1.61 -5.82 -11.02
C TRP A 87 1.49 -4.79 -12.15
N GLU A 88 0.87 -5.14 -13.27
CA GLU A 88 0.54 -4.23 -14.37
C GLU A 88 -0.47 -3.14 -13.95
N SER A 89 -1.29 -3.42 -12.94
CA SER A 89 -2.26 -2.46 -12.36
C SER A 89 -1.65 -1.61 -11.24
N PHE A 90 -0.47 -2.01 -10.71
CA PHE A 90 0.13 -1.36 -9.56
C PHE A 90 0.59 0.06 -9.89
N THR A 91 0.02 1.02 -9.19
CA THR A 91 0.40 2.43 -9.29
C THR A 91 0.48 3.09 -7.92
N ILE A 92 1.39 4.04 -7.79
CA ILE A 92 1.50 4.90 -6.62
C ILE A 92 0.99 6.27 -7.03
N LEU A 93 0.01 6.78 -6.29
CA LEU A 93 -0.65 8.00 -6.64
C LEU A 93 0.15 9.21 -6.16
N PRO A 94 0.12 10.32 -6.91
CA PRO A 94 0.78 11.54 -6.51
C PRO A 94 0.18 12.08 -5.20
N LYS A 95 1.00 12.79 -4.42
CA LYS A 95 0.53 13.51 -3.23
C LYS A 95 -0.59 14.47 -3.64
N GLY A 96 -1.74 14.42 -2.95
CA GLY A 96 -2.92 15.22 -3.25
C GLY A 96 -4.02 14.51 -4.05
N PHE A 97 -3.89 13.20 -4.33
CA PHE A 97 -4.93 12.46 -5.05
C PHE A 97 -6.34 12.55 -4.41
N ILE A 98 -6.45 12.54 -3.07
CA ILE A 98 -7.75 12.63 -2.36
C ILE A 98 -8.25 14.07 -2.20
N SER A 99 -7.53 15.11 -2.67
CA SER A 99 -8.04 16.49 -2.56
C SER A 99 -9.09 16.84 -3.62
N SER A 100 -9.35 15.95 -4.57
CA SER A 100 -10.51 16.08 -5.47
C SER A 100 -11.75 15.59 -4.73
N PRO A 101 -12.80 16.41 -4.56
CA PRO A 101 -14.02 15.96 -3.92
C PRO A 101 -14.56 14.73 -4.67
N ILE A 102 -14.81 13.67 -3.92
CA ILE A 102 -15.63 12.55 -4.39
C ILE A 102 -17.02 13.17 -4.60
N SER A 103 -17.38 13.42 -5.86
CA SER A 103 -18.75 13.80 -6.22
C SER A 103 -19.64 12.60 -5.88
N LEU A 104 -20.36 12.71 -4.77
CA LEU A 104 -21.47 11.82 -4.39
C LEU A 104 -22.68 12.08 -5.29
#